data_AF-A0A377TT77-F1
#
_entry.id   AF-A0A377TT77-F1
#
_cell.length_a   1.000
_cell.length_b   1.000
_cell.length_c   1.000
_cell.angle_alpha   90.00
_cell.angle_beta   90.00
_cell.angle_gamma   90.00
#
_symmetry.space_group_name_H-M   'P 1'
#
loop_
_entity.id
_entity.type
_entity.pdbx_description
1 polymer ?
#
loop_
_entity_poly.entity_id
_entity_poly.type
_entity_poly.pdbx_seq_one_letter_code
_entity_poly.pdbx_strand_id
1 'polypeptide(L)'
;MNGLSTRFAFKILSRVFNFDHVEVAANPVHLFYVLEQQIEREQFPQEQAERYLEFLKGYLIPKYAEFIGKEIQTAYLESYSEYGQNIFDRYVTYADFWIQDQEYRDPDTGQLLTVNR
;
A
#
# COMPACT_ATOMS: atom_id res chain seq x y z
N MET A 1 -2.81 34.34 14.10
CA MET A 1 -3.16 33.02 13.53
C MET A 1 -2.88 31.98 14.60
N ASN A 2 -3.91 31.33 15.16
CA ASN A 2 -3.76 30.35 16.26
C ASN A 2 -3.64 28.92 15.70
N GLY A 3 -2.58 28.67 14.94
CA GLY A 3 -2.26 27.35 14.39
C GLY A 3 -0.75 27.14 14.35
N LEU A 4 -0.31 25.89 14.15
CA LEU A 4 1.11 25.57 13.98
C LEU A 4 1.71 26.43 12.87
N SER A 5 2.92 26.95 13.09
CA SER A 5 3.55 27.85 12.13
C SER A 5 3.79 27.13 10.80
N THR A 6 3.68 27.86 9.68
CA THR A 6 4.04 27.32 8.36
C THR A 6 5.47 26.76 8.34
N ARG A 7 6.37 27.37 9.12
CA ARG A 7 7.74 26.89 9.34
C ARG A 7 7.78 25.50 9.98
N PHE A 8 6.93 25.25 10.98
CA PHE A 8 6.80 23.93 11.60
C PHE A 8 6.39 22.90 10.55
N ALA A 9 5.33 23.18 9.79
CA ALA A 9 4.83 22.26 8.76
C ALA A 9 5.90 21.93 7.70
N PHE A 10 6.61 22.94 7.19
CA PHE A 10 7.71 22.72 6.24
C PHE A 10 8.85 21.88 6.82
N LYS A 11 9.20 22.11 8.09
CA LYS A 11 10.25 21.35 8.77
C LYS A 11 9.87 19.88 8.95
N ILE A 12 8.60 19.60 9.29
CA ILE A 12 8.09 18.23 9.34
C ILE A 12 8.18 17.58 7.98
N LEU A 13 7.55 18.17 6.95
CA LEU A 13 7.52 17.59 5.61
C LEU A 13 8.93 17.35 5.06
N SER A 14 9.83 18.32 5.21
CA SER A 14 11.22 18.18 4.79
C SER A 14 11.90 16.98 5.46
N ARG A 15 11.70 16.76 6.77
CA ARG A 15 12.27 15.59 7.45
C ARG A 15 11.66 14.28 6.99
N VAL A 16 10.36 14.25 6.72
CA VAL A 16 9.66 13.04 6.27
C VAL A 16 10.15 12.62 4.89
N PHE A 17 10.26 13.55 3.96
CA PHE A 17 10.79 13.28 2.62
C PHE A 17 12.26 12.85 2.62
N ASN A 18 13.04 13.23 3.64
CA ASN A 18 14.44 12.85 3.80
C ASN A 18 14.63 11.74 4.85
N PHE A 19 13.55 11.04 5.23
CA PHE A 19 13.61 10.01 6.27
C PHE A 19 14.27 8.72 5.77
N ASP A 20 13.94 8.33 4.53
CA ASP A 20 14.56 7.20 3.85
C ASP A 20 15.61 7.72 2.86
N HIS A 21 16.79 7.08 2.84
CA HIS A 21 17.89 7.44 1.95
C HIS A 21 17.79 6.78 0.57
N VAL A 22 16.92 5.78 0.42
CA VAL A 22 16.71 5.01 -0.81
C VAL A 22 15.51 5.55 -1.58
N GLU A 23 14.41 5.88 -0.89
CA GLU A 23 13.17 6.36 -1.50
C GLU A 23 12.81 7.78 -1.05
N VAL A 24 12.74 8.72 -2.00
CA VAL A 24 12.29 10.09 -1.74
C VAL A 24 10.77 10.16 -1.80
N ALA A 25 10.11 9.71 -0.73
CA ALA A 25 8.66 9.73 -0.60
C ALA A 25 8.22 10.20 0.78
N ALA A 26 7.08 10.89 0.83
CA ALA A 26 6.43 11.24 2.09
C ALA A 26 5.63 10.04 2.62
N ASN A 27 6.33 9.04 3.15
CA ASN A 27 5.67 7.87 3.72
C ASN A 27 4.83 8.29 4.95
N PRO A 28 3.52 7.97 5.00
CA PRO A 28 2.64 8.34 6.12
C PRO A 28 3.10 7.79 7.47
N VAL A 29 3.72 6.62 7.51
CA VAL A 29 4.28 6.04 8.74
C VAL A 29 5.42 6.91 9.27
N HIS A 30 6.32 7.34 8.38
CA HIS A 30 7.41 8.26 8.73
C HIS A 30 6.85 9.62 9.17
N LEU A 31 5.78 10.10 8.52
CA LEU A 31 5.10 11.34 8.91
C LEU A 31 4.58 11.29 10.34
N PHE A 32 3.87 10.22 10.71
CA PHE A 32 3.34 10.07 12.07
C PHE A 32 4.46 10.03 13.11
N TYR A 33 5.52 9.27 12.84
CA TYR A 33 6.68 9.17 13.73
C TYR A 33 7.39 10.53 13.91
N VAL A 34 7.65 11.25 12.80
CA VAL A 34 8.32 12.56 12.84
C VAL A 34 7.45 13.59 13.56
N LEU A 35 6.12 13.57 13.36
CA LEU A 35 5.20 14.44 14.07
C LEU A 35 5.21 14.19 15.57
N GLU A 36 5.10 12.94 16.01
CA GLU A 36 5.14 12.56 17.41
C GLU A 36 6.43 13.04 18.08
N GLN A 37 7.58 12.70 17.49
CA GLN A 37 8.89 13.13 17.98
C GLN A 37 9.04 14.65 18.04
N GLN A 38 8.49 15.37 17.06
CA GLN A 38 8.62 16.81 17.02
C GLN A 38 7.67 17.49 18.03
N ILE A 39 6.46 16.96 18.24
CA ILE A 39 5.53 17.48 19.26
C ILE A 39 6.13 17.29 20.67
N GLU A 40 6.79 16.17 20.95
CA GLU A 40 7.43 15.92 22.24
C GLU A 40 8.66 16.82 22.48
N ARG A 41 9.44 17.09 21.43
CA ARG A 41 10.65 17.94 21.52
C ARG A 41 10.34 19.42 21.58
N GLU A 42 9.26 19.83 20.91
CA GLU A 42 8.87 21.21 20.85
C GLU A 42 8.12 21.52 22.15
N GLN A 43 8.64 22.47 22.93
CA GLN A 43 8.13 22.82 24.26
C GLN A 43 6.79 23.56 24.17
N PHE A 44 5.78 22.90 23.60
CA PHE A 44 4.41 23.37 23.61
C PHE A 44 3.87 23.42 25.04
N PRO A 45 2.87 24.28 25.30
CA PRO A 45 2.05 24.14 26.49
C PRO A 45 1.46 22.73 26.57
N GLN A 46 1.49 22.12 27.76
CA GLN A 46 1.14 20.71 27.96
C GLN A 46 -0.20 20.32 27.33
N GLU A 47 -1.24 21.12 27.57
CA GLU A 47 -2.59 20.89 27.01
C GLU A 47 -2.59 20.84 25.47
N GLN A 48 -1.75 21.66 24.82
CA GLN A 48 -1.65 21.66 23.35
C GLN A 48 -0.92 20.42 22.84
N ALA A 49 0.18 20.04 23.49
CA ALA A 49 0.93 18.83 23.14
C ALA A 49 0.04 17.57 23.28
N GLU A 50 -0.66 17.46 24.41
CA GLU A 50 -1.60 16.37 24.67
C GLU A 50 -2.70 16.31 23.61
N ARG A 51 -3.32 17.45 23.29
CA ARG A 51 -4.36 17.51 22.24
C ARG A 51 -3.85 17.07 20.88
N TYR A 52 -2.61 17.44 20.51
CA TYR A 52 -2.02 17.02 19.24
C TYR A 52 -1.69 15.53 19.22
N LEU A 53 -1.14 14.99 20.30
CA LEU A 53 -0.84 13.57 20.42
C LEU A 53 -2.11 12.72 20.45
N GLU A 54 -3.16 13.17 21.14
CA GLU A 54 -4.47 12.53 21.16
C GLU A 54 -5.08 12.51 19.76
N PHE A 55 -5.03 13.62 19.02
CA PHE A 55 -5.52 13.65 17.64
C PHE A 55 -4.70 12.72 16.72
N LEU A 56 -3.37 12.69 16.89
CA LEU A 56 -2.50 11.85 16.09
C LEU A 56 -2.75 10.35 16.35
N LYS A 57 -2.70 9.94 17.61
CA LYS A 57 -2.79 8.53 18.03
C LYS A 57 -4.23 8.01 18.11
N GLY A 58 -5.16 8.85 18.52
CA GLY A 58 -6.57 8.50 18.70
C GLY A 58 -7.39 8.59 17.42
N TYR A 59 -6.98 9.40 16.45
CA TYR A 59 -7.77 9.62 15.23
C TYR A 59 -7.01 9.33 13.94
N LEU A 60 -5.89 10.02 13.67
CA LEU A 60 -5.19 9.92 12.38
C LEU A 60 -4.61 8.53 12.12
N ILE A 61 -3.85 7.99 13.07
CA ILE A 61 -3.19 6.68 12.91
C ILE A 61 -4.21 5.55 12.70
N PRO A 62 -5.27 5.41 13.54
CA PRO A 62 -6.30 4.39 13.32
C PRO A 62 -6.99 4.52 11.97
N LYS A 63 -7.29 5.75 11.53
CA LYS A 63 -7.91 5.99 10.21
C LYS A 63 -7.01 5.60 9.06
N TYR A 64 -5.71 5.90 9.15
CA TYR A 64 -4.75 5.46 8.15
C TYR A 64 -4.60 3.93 8.13
N ALA A 65 -4.56 3.29 9.30
CA ALA A 65 -4.49 1.82 9.40
C ALA A 65 -5.73 1.15 8.76
N GLU A 66 -6.92 1.68 9.01
CA GLU A 66 -8.16 1.22 8.36
C GLU A 66 -8.08 1.39 6.83
N PHE A 67 -7.64 2.56 6.37
CA PHE A 67 -7.50 2.88 4.95
C PHE A 67 -6.51 1.96 4.25
N ILE A 68 -5.29 1.87 4.74
CA ILE A 68 -4.23 1.07 4.10
C ILE A 68 -4.57 -0.42 4.12
N GLY A 69 -5.24 -0.90 5.17
CA GLY A 69 -5.74 -2.27 5.23
C GLY A 69 -6.73 -2.58 4.10
N LYS A 70 -7.64 -1.66 3.80
CA LYS A 70 -8.57 -1.79 2.67
C LYS A 70 -7.85 -1.75 1.33
N GLU A 71 -6.90 -0.82 1.14
CA GLU A 71 -6.13 -0.73 -0.11
C GLU A 71 -5.33 -2.01 -0.38
N ILE A 72 -4.66 -2.56 0.64
CA ILE A 72 -3.93 -3.83 0.53
C ILE A 72 -4.89 -4.97 0.18
N GLN A 73 -6.05 -5.03 0.82
CA GLN A 73 -7.05 -6.06 0.54
C GLN A 73 -7.59 -5.95 -0.89
N THR A 74 -7.88 -4.74 -1.36
CA THR A 74 -8.34 -4.48 -2.72
C THR A 74 -7.28 -4.88 -3.72
N ALA A 75 -6.03 -4.42 -3.56
CA ALA A 75 -4.93 -4.78 -4.45
C ALA A 75 -4.70 -6.30 -4.49
N TYR A 76 -4.82 -6.98 -3.36
CA TYR A 76 -4.78 -8.44 -3.30
C TYR A 76 -5.92 -9.04 -4.13
N LEU A 77 -7.17 -8.67 -3.90
CA LEU A 77 -8.31 -9.21 -4.64
C LEU A 77 -8.27 -8.89 -6.15
N GLU A 78 -7.84 -7.69 -6.52
CA GLU A 78 -7.67 -7.28 -7.92
C GLU A 78 -6.61 -8.13 -8.62
N SER A 79 -5.45 -8.33 -7.97
CA SER A 79 -4.42 -9.24 -8.49
C SER A 79 -4.92 -10.68 -8.64
N TYR A 80 -5.79 -11.14 -7.72
CA TYR A 80 -6.43 -12.45 -7.81
C TYR A 80 -7.49 -12.54 -8.91
N SER A 81 -8.17 -11.45 -9.24
CA SER A 81 -9.16 -11.42 -10.32
C SER A 81 -8.51 -11.53 -11.69
N GLU A 82 -7.38 -10.82 -11.88
CA GLU A 82 -6.56 -10.91 -13.09
C GLU A 82 -5.91 -12.30 -13.20
N TYR A 83 -5.36 -12.81 -12.10
CA TYR A 83 -4.84 -14.17 -12.02
C TYR A 83 -5.92 -15.23 -12.32
N GLY A 84 -7.13 -15.05 -11.79
CA GLY A 84 -8.26 -15.95 -11.97
C GLY A 84 -8.79 -15.98 -13.41
N GLN A 85 -8.93 -14.81 -14.05
CA GLN A 85 -9.30 -14.74 -15.47
C GLN A 85 -8.23 -15.40 -16.36
N ASN A 86 -6.95 -15.14 -16.10
CA ASN A 86 -5.86 -15.75 -16.86
C ASN A 86 -5.88 -17.29 -16.78
N ILE A 87 -6.19 -17.87 -15.61
CA ILE A 87 -6.34 -19.33 -15.46
C ILE A 87 -7.57 -19.84 -16.20
N PHE A 88 -8.70 -19.14 -16.11
CA PHE A 88 -9.93 -19.55 -16.78
C PHE A 88 -9.77 -19.55 -18.30
N ASP A 89 -9.21 -18.48 -18.87
CA ASP A 89 -8.96 -18.36 -20.30
C ASP A 89 -7.97 -19.44 -20.80
N ARG A 90 -6.94 -19.76 -20.01
CA ARG A 90 -6.03 -20.89 -20.29
C ARG A 90 -6.75 -22.23 -20.26
N TYR A 91 -7.66 -22.45 -19.29
CA TYR A 91 -8.46 -23.67 -19.23
C TYR A 91 -9.38 -23.82 -20.45
N VAL A 92 -10.08 -22.76 -20.84
CA VAL A 92 -10.96 -22.76 -22.03
C VAL A 92 -10.15 -23.03 -23.29
N THR A 93 -9.01 -22.36 -23.45
CA THR A 93 -8.11 -22.55 -24.58
C THR A 93 -7.60 -24.00 -24.62
N TYR A 94 -7.10 -24.52 -23.49
CA TYR A 94 -6.64 -25.90 -23.41
C TYR A 94 -7.76 -26.90 -23.75
N ALA A 95 -8.98 -26.69 -23.24
CA ALA A 95 -10.12 -27.56 -23.56
C ALA A 95 -10.46 -27.56 -25.05
N ASP A 96 -10.38 -26.41 -25.74
CA ASP A 96 -10.59 -26.33 -27.19
C ASP A 96 -9.52 -27.11 -27.96
N PHE A 97 -8.24 -26.94 -27.62
CA PHE A 97 -7.13 -27.71 -28.20
C PHE A 97 -7.27 -29.22 -27.94
N TRP A 98 -7.70 -29.61 -26.74
CA TRP A 98 -7.95 -31.01 -26.38
C TRP A 98 -9.08 -31.62 -27.21
N ILE A 99 -10.18 -30.89 -27.44
CA ILE A 99 -11.29 -31.32 -28.30
C ILE A 99 -10.83 -31.49 -29.76
N GLN A 100 -9.92 -30.64 -30.22
CA GLN A 100 -9.39 -30.66 -31.58
C GLN A 100 -8.25 -31.69 -31.78
N ASP A 101 -7.92 -32.50 -30.77
CA ASP A 101 -6.77 -33.43 -30.75
C ASP A 101 -5.44 -32.72 -31.13
N GLN A 102 -5.29 -31.44 -30.73
CA GLN A 102 -4.08 -30.64 -30.94
C GLN A 102 -3.28 -30.45 -29.65
N GLU A 103 -1.96 -30.32 -29.78
CA GLU A 103 -1.09 -30.02 -28.64
C GLU A 103 -1.20 -28.55 -28.25
N TYR A 104 -1.46 -28.30 -26.97
CA TYR A 104 -1.43 -26.94 -26.42
C TYR A 104 -0.09 -26.71 -25.71
N ARG A 105 0.59 -25.64 -26.09
CA ARG A 105 1.78 -25.15 -25.39
C ARG A 105 1.42 -23.88 -24.66
N ASP A 106 1.55 -23.93 -23.36
CA ASP A 106 1.32 -22.80 -22.51
C ASP A 106 2.37 -21.69 -22.77
N PRO A 107 1.96 -20.46 -23.13
CA PRO A 107 2.90 -19.39 -23.46
C PRO A 107 3.66 -18.83 -22.25
N ASP A 108 3.12 -18.92 -21.04
CA ASP A 108 3.72 -18.35 -19.84
C ASP A 108 4.67 -19.35 -19.15
N THR A 109 4.32 -20.64 -19.16
CA THR A 109 5.11 -21.68 -18.48
C THR A 109 5.90 -22.57 -19.43
N GLY A 110 5.59 -22.53 -20.73
CA GLY A 110 6.20 -23.41 -21.74
C GLY A 110 5.78 -24.88 -21.61
N GLN A 111 4.83 -25.18 -20.71
CA GLN A 111 4.35 -26.54 -20.46
C GLN A 111 3.54 -27.03 -21.66
N LEU A 112 3.87 -28.24 -22.13
CA LEU A 112 3.12 -28.94 -23.17
C LEU A 112 2.06 -29.80 -22.50
N LEU A 113 0.81 -29.59 -22.89
CA LEU A 113 -0.33 -30.40 -22.48
C LEU A 113 -0.79 -31.21 -23.69
N THR A 114 -0.60 -32.52 -23.62
CA THR A 114 -0.91 -33.47 -24.69
C THR A 114 -2.13 -34.31 -24.34
N VAL A 115 -2.92 -34.67 -25.34
CA VAL A 115 -3.99 -35.65 -25.20
C VAL A 115 -3.36 -37.04 -25.03
N ASN A 116 -3.41 -37.61 -23.82
CA ASN A 116 -3.01 -39.01 -23.61
C ASN A 116 -4.17 -39.90 -24.07
N ARG A 117 -4.04 -40.51 -25.25
CA ARG A 117 -4.85 -41.65 -25.71
C ARG A 117 -4.05 -42.93 -25.61
#